data_AF-A0A1B5KX47-F1
#
_entry.id   AF-A0A1B5KX47-F1
#
_cell.length_a   1.000
_cell.length_b   1.000
_cell.length_c   1.000
_cell.angle_alpha   90.00
_cell.angle_beta   90.00
_cell.angle_gamma   90.00
#
_symmetry.space_group_name_H-M   'P 1'
#
loop_
_entity.id
_entity.type
_entity.pdbx_description
1 polymer ?
#
loop_
_entity_poly.entity_id
_entity_poly.type
_entity_poly.pdbx_seq_one_letter_code
_entity_poly.pdbx_strand_id
1 'polypeptide(L)'
;MSLFVPRQINNNVAIIPDLPGLGNGQAAAKNSGGHRSAPSNVYASTDNSILQKLDPNTLEPLGRATQADLHPDLKGLLSCAHAQRDPETGDVFNFNLDLGRRATYRIFRVNADSGTTDILATISDPDLPAAYIHSLFLTQNYVILCVPASHFAWRGIKILWERNIIDAIKPFDKSQRCKWLVVDRRRGRGIVARFSSPASFFFHSVNAFEETAKDDAGNEATSIHLDSVTYPNTDIMHMFYYDVLMNRDEAATKALVDKGIFRLANARLVRHKFTLPASPACPQSSGEDAYAQTAREVFSIPGPHSGELPVINATRAGKPYRYVYGVSSRGRSIFMDSIVKTDVETREALVWNGPVGHTPGEPIFVPRPGGAEEDDGVILSLVLDGSAQTSYLLCLDAQTFGELGRAETEFAIPLGLHGCHVSR
;
A
#
# COMPACT_ATOMS: atom_id res chain seq x y z
N MET A 1 21.34 -10.52 27.71
CA MET A 1 22.27 -9.63 27.00
C MET A 1 21.57 -9.11 25.76
N SER A 2 21.19 -7.82 25.76
CA SER A 2 20.53 -7.16 24.64
C SER A 2 21.58 -6.84 23.57
N LEU A 3 21.63 -7.68 22.54
CA LEU A 3 22.45 -7.45 21.36
C LEU A 3 21.56 -6.74 20.33
N PHE A 4 21.90 -5.47 20.08
CA PHE A 4 21.31 -4.56 19.09
C PHE A 4 19.93 -3.98 19.45
N VAL A 5 19.92 -2.93 20.27
CA VAL A 5 18.90 -1.88 20.14
C VAL A 5 19.47 -0.86 19.14
N PRO A 6 18.91 -0.71 17.94
CA PRO A 6 19.28 0.39 17.06
C PRO A 6 19.09 1.71 17.81
N ARG A 7 20.12 2.56 17.86
CA ARG A 7 20.00 3.91 18.46
C ARG A 7 18.99 4.79 17.71
N GLN A 8 18.63 4.43 16.48
CA GLN A 8 17.66 5.11 15.64
C GLN A 8 16.73 4.09 14.99
N ILE A 9 15.43 4.41 14.98
CA ILE A 9 14.42 3.64 14.25
C ILE A 9 14.58 3.97 12.78
N ASN A 10 14.60 2.94 11.93
CA ASN A 10 14.66 3.11 10.48
C ASN A 10 13.27 2.88 9.88
N ASN A 11 12.39 3.87 10.04
CA ASN A 11 11.09 3.89 9.38
C ASN A 11 11.17 4.88 8.22
N ASN A 12 11.11 4.36 7.00
CA ASN A 12 11.42 5.11 5.79
C ASN A 12 10.52 4.76 4.60
N VAL A 13 9.36 4.14 4.86
CA VAL A 13 8.46 3.67 3.78
C VAL A 13 7.36 4.69 3.52
N ALA A 14 6.59 5.06 4.55
CA ALA A 14 5.46 5.98 4.40
C ALA A 14 5.41 7.03 5.50
N ILE A 15 4.87 8.20 5.14
CA ILE A 15 4.58 9.30 6.07
C ILE A 15 3.08 9.34 6.33
N ILE A 16 2.72 9.37 7.61
CA ILE A 16 1.35 9.34 8.10
C ILE A 16 1.09 10.63 8.91
N PRO A 17 0.52 11.67 8.28
CA PRO A 17 0.07 12.86 9.00
C PRO A 17 -1.21 12.55 9.79
N ASP A 18 -1.41 13.26 10.90
CA ASP A 18 -2.65 13.27 11.69
C ASP A 18 -3.13 11.88 12.12
N LEU A 19 -2.21 11.01 12.55
CA LEU A 19 -2.57 9.68 13.05
C LEU A 19 -3.31 9.82 14.39
N PRO A 20 -4.58 9.37 14.49
CA PRO A 20 -5.32 9.42 15.75
C PRO A 20 -4.78 8.42 16.79
N GLY A 21 -5.23 8.57 18.03
CA GLY A 21 -4.96 7.65 19.14
C GLY A 21 -3.56 7.67 19.74
N LEU A 22 -2.56 8.26 19.06
CA LEU A 22 -1.20 8.39 19.58
C LEU A 22 -0.88 9.85 19.92
N GLY A 23 -1.08 10.23 21.19
CA GLY A 23 -0.79 11.61 21.62
C GLY A 23 -1.37 12.05 22.97
N ASN A 24 -1.11 11.33 24.06
CA ASN A 24 -1.33 11.85 25.42
C ASN A 24 0.01 12.29 26.02
N GLY A 25 0.33 13.59 26.02
CA GLY A 25 1.50 14.07 26.79
C GLY A 25 2.06 15.44 26.47
N GLN A 26 1.74 16.04 25.33
CA GLN A 26 1.88 17.48 25.13
C GLN A 26 0.58 17.89 24.46
N ALA A 27 -0.19 18.75 25.12
CA ALA A 27 -1.23 19.49 24.43
C ALA A 27 -0.62 19.95 23.11
N ALA A 28 -1.27 19.63 21.99
CA ALA A 28 -1.02 20.38 20.77
C ALA A 28 -1.03 21.83 21.23
N ALA A 29 0.14 22.50 21.18
CA ALA A 29 0.15 23.92 21.35
C ALA A 29 -0.90 24.38 20.35
N LYS A 30 -2.03 24.90 20.84
CA LYS A 30 -2.94 25.65 19.98
C LYS A 30 -2.01 26.68 19.39
N ASN A 31 -1.64 26.50 18.12
CA ASN A 31 -0.77 27.43 17.44
C ASN A 31 -1.55 28.74 17.44
N SER A 32 -1.20 29.57 18.42
CA SER A 32 -1.68 30.91 18.58
C SER A 32 -1.12 31.71 17.41
N GLY A 33 -2.01 32.08 16.49
CA GLY A 33 -1.84 33.25 15.65
C GLY A 33 -0.78 33.19 14.55
N GLY A 34 -0.84 32.19 13.65
CA GLY A 34 -0.10 32.23 12.39
C GLY A 34 -0.84 31.50 11.27
N HIS A 35 -0.77 32.00 10.04
CA HIS A 35 -1.41 31.47 8.82
C HIS A 35 -0.90 30.08 8.36
N ARG A 36 -0.45 29.20 9.27
CA ARG A 36 0.08 27.85 8.96
C ARG A 36 -0.61 26.78 9.80
N SER A 37 -1.44 25.95 9.17
CA SER A 37 -2.05 24.72 9.70
C SER A 37 -1.14 23.53 9.40
N ALA A 38 -0.07 23.34 10.17
CA ALA A 38 0.71 22.09 10.12
C ALA A 38 -0.14 20.92 10.65
N PRO A 39 0.09 19.66 10.22
CA PRO A 39 -0.59 18.52 10.79
C PRO A 39 -0.31 18.44 12.29
N SER A 40 -1.29 17.94 13.04
CA SER A 40 -1.24 17.82 14.50
C SER A 40 -0.12 16.89 14.99
N ASN A 41 0.19 15.86 14.20
CA ASN A 41 1.33 14.97 14.38
C ASN A 41 1.74 14.38 13.02
N VAL A 42 2.98 13.91 12.94
CA VAL A 42 3.50 13.19 11.76
C VAL A 42 4.26 11.96 12.25
N TYR A 43 3.97 10.81 11.64
CA TYR A 43 4.69 9.57 11.89
C TYR A 43 5.29 9.00 10.61
N ALA A 44 6.52 8.51 10.66
CA ALA A 44 7.08 7.65 9.64
C ALA A 44 6.86 6.17 10.00
N SER A 45 6.46 5.36 9.03
CA SER A 45 6.18 3.93 9.18
C SER A 45 6.99 3.05 8.22
N THR A 46 6.97 1.75 8.49
CA THR A 46 7.45 0.66 7.63
C THR A 46 6.52 -0.54 7.85
N ASP A 47 6.83 -1.71 7.28
CA ASP A 47 6.00 -2.94 7.42
C ASP A 47 6.18 -3.64 8.78
N ASN A 48 6.27 -2.85 9.84
CA ASN A 48 6.33 -3.30 11.23
C ASN A 48 5.43 -2.45 12.13
N SER A 49 5.24 -2.86 13.38
CA SER A 49 4.34 -2.19 14.31
C SER A 49 4.92 -0.94 15.00
N ILE A 50 6.17 -0.56 14.72
CA ILE A 50 6.86 0.59 15.30
C ILE A 50 6.64 1.80 14.39
N LEU A 51 6.39 2.95 14.99
CA LEU A 51 6.21 4.24 14.33
C LEU A 51 7.25 5.24 14.87
N GLN A 52 7.82 6.06 13.99
CA GLN A 52 8.75 7.12 14.37
C GLN A 52 8.02 8.45 14.33
N LYS A 53 7.92 9.11 15.48
CA LYS A 53 7.27 10.43 15.58
C LYS A 53 8.23 11.50 15.08
N LEU A 54 7.73 12.41 14.24
CA LEU A 54 8.47 13.55 13.70
C LEU A 54 7.80 14.86 14.12
N ASP A 55 8.60 15.93 14.24
CA ASP A 55 8.05 17.28 14.36
C ASP A 55 7.40 17.71 13.04
N PRO A 56 6.13 18.14 13.01
CA PRO A 56 5.44 18.51 11.78
C PRO A 56 6.07 19.67 10.99
N ASN A 57 6.88 20.52 11.64
CA ASN A 57 7.48 21.70 11.02
C ASN A 57 8.96 21.50 10.72
N THR A 58 9.71 20.88 11.62
CA THR A 58 11.16 20.70 11.47
C THR A 58 11.55 19.34 10.90
N LEU A 59 10.64 18.36 10.92
CA LEU A 59 10.86 16.96 10.58
C LEU A 59 11.89 16.25 11.49
N GLU A 60 12.29 16.88 12.60
CA GLU A 60 13.20 16.27 13.56
C GLU A 60 12.52 15.07 14.27
N PRO A 61 13.27 13.99 14.53
CA PRO A 61 12.72 12.83 15.21
C PRO A 61 12.42 13.15 16.69
N LEU A 62 11.15 13.05 17.08
CA LEU A 62 10.66 13.31 18.44
C LEU A 62 10.63 12.06 19.32
N GLY A 63 10.62 10.87 18.71
CA GLY A 63 10.61 9.61 19.46
C GLY A 63 9.92 8.49 18.70
N ARG A 64 9.35 7.54 19.45
CA ARG A 64 8.70 6.36 18.91
C ARG A 64 7.36 6.08 19.55
N ALA A 65 6.48 5.49 18.78
CA ALA A 65 5.27 4.82 19.24
C ALA A 65 5.21 3.42 18.63
N THR A 66 4.30 2.60 19.11
CA THR A 66 4.03 1.26 18.61
C THR A 66 2.53 1.05 18.54
N GLN A 67 2.09 0.06 17.76
CA GLN A 67 0.67 -0.31 17.75
C GLN A 67 0.17 -0.80 19.13
N ALA A 68 1.06 -1.30 20.01
CA ALA A 68 0.69 -1.65 21.38
C ALA A 68 0.30 -0.42 22.23
N ASP A 69 0.79 0.78 21.87
CA ASP A 69 0.39 2.04 22.49
C ASP A 69 -1.04 2.47 22.06
N LEU A 70 -1.52 1.97 20.91
CA LEU A 70 -2.91 2.16 20.44
C LEU A 70 -3.88 1.20 21.14
N HIS A 71 -3.48 -0.06 21.31
CA HIS A 71 -4.27 -1.10 21.98
C HIS A 71 -3.37 -2.24 22.48
N PRO A 72 -3.53 -2.74 23.72
CA PRO A 72 -2.62 -3.72 24.32
C PRO A 72 -2.51 -5.06 23.58
N ASP A 73 -3.57 -5.45 22.85
CA ASP A 73 -3.55 -6.69 22.05
C ASP A 73 -2.75 -6.59 20.74
N LEU A 74 -2.37 -5.38 20.29
CA LEU A 74 -1.60 -5.15 19.06
C LEU A 74 -0.10 -5.35 19.29
N LYS A 75 0.25 -6.50 19.85
CA LYS A 75 1.61 -6.88 20.28
C LYS A 75 2.47 -7.53 19.19
N GLY A 76 1.90 -7.77 18.01
CA GLY A 76 2.60 -8.35 16.87
C GLY A 76 3.70 -7.42 16.35
N LEU A 77 4.74 -8.03 15.77
CA LEU A 77 5.91 -7.31 15.26
C LEU A 77 5.68 -6.71 13.87
N LEU A 78 4.81 -7.33 13.08
CA LEU A 78 4.59 -6.97 11.67
C LEU A 78 3.26 -6.24 11.49
N SER A 79 3.24 -5.33 10.52
CA SER A 79 2.08 -4.60 10.05
C SER A 79 2.35 -4.18 8.59
N CYS A 80 1.55 -3.30 8.01
CA CYS A 80 1.88 -2.68 6.74
C CYS A 80 2.05 -1.17 6.87
N ALA A 81 2.88 -0.61 5.99
CA ALA A 81 3.11 0.82 5.91
C ALA A 81 1.87 1.59 5.40
N HIS A 82 1.05 0.94 4.56
CA HIS A 82 -0.13 1.52 3.91
C HIS A 82 -1.41 1.37 4.73
N ALA A 83 -1.44 1.99 5.91
CA ALA A 83 -2.69 2.14 6.66
C ALA A 83 -3.71 2.95 5.84
N GLN A 84 -4.97 2.49 5.81
CA GLN A 84 -6.03 3.14 5.05
C GLN A 84 -6.78 4.14 5.91
N ARG A 85 -7.02 5.35 5.41
CA ARG A 85 -7.80 6.38 6.10
C ARG A 85 -9.19 6.50 5.47
N ASP A 86 -10.23 6.51 6.29
CA ASP A 86 -11.57 6.85 5.81
C ASP A 86 -11.63 8.36 5.46
N PRO A 87 -11.93 8.74 4.21
CA PRO A 87 -12.04 10.15 3.84
C PRO A 87 -13.21 10.87 4.51
N GLU A 88 -14.22 10.16 5.02
CA GLU A 88 -15.41 10.75 5.65
C GLU A 88 -15.24 10.92 7.16
N THR A 89 -14.71 9.91 7.85
CA THR A 89 -14.57 9.93 9.32
C THR A 89 -13.17 10.28 9.80
N GLY A 90 -12.16 10.16 8.93
CA GLY A 90 -10.75 10.29 9.32
C GLY A 90 -10.18 9.05 10.04
N ASP A 91 -10.99 8.03 10.33
CA ASP A 91 -10.56 6.80 10.99
C ASP A 91 -9.44 6.10 10.22
N VAL A 92 -8.50 5.50 10.94
CA VAL A 92 -7.37 4.78 10.34
C VAL A 92 -7.50 3.28 10.55
N PHE A 93 -7.32 2.50 9.48
CA PHE A 93 -7.43 1.05 9.46
C PHE A 93 -6.08 0.41 9.10
N ASN A 94 -5.69 -0.60 9.85
CA ASN A 94 -4.50 -1.40 9.56
C ASN A 94 -4.68 -2.80 10.19
N PHE A 95 -3.66 -3.65 10.09
CA PHE A 95 -3.58 -4.93 10.78
C PHE A 95 -2.30 -5.05 11.61
N ASN A 96 -2.33 -5.90 12.63
CA ASN A 96 -1.17 -6.30 13.40
C ASN A 96 -1.00 -7.82 13.28
N LEU A 97 0.22 -8.26 12.98
CA LEU A 97 0.56 -9.66 12.78
C LEU A 97 1.54 -10.12 13.86
N ASP A 98 1.05 -11.04 14.69
CA ASP A 98 1.81 -11.73 15.71
C ASP A 98 2.27 -13.10 15.19
N LEU A 99 3.58 -13.34 15.25
CA LEU A 99 4.21 -14.55 14.76
C LEU A 99 4.25 -15.59 15.87
N GLY A 100 3.95 -16.84 15.56
CA GLY A 100 3.95 -17.91 16.54
C GLY A 100 3.61 -19.26 15.95
N ARG A 101 3.24 -20.21 16.82
CA ARG A 101 2.79 -21.54 16.37
C ARG A 101 1.66 -21.41 15.35
N ARG A 102 0.76 -20.46 15.54
CA ARG A 102 -0.19 -19.97 14.54
C ARG A 102 0.02 -18.48 14.39
N ALA A 103 -0.03 -17.98 13.15
CA ALA A 103 -0.04 -16.55 12.92
C ALA A 103 -1.34 -15.97 13.48
N THR A 104 -1.28 -14.84 14.17
CA THR A 104 -2.48 -14.13 14.62
C THR A 104 -2.55 -12.76 13.95
N TYR A 105 -3.55 -12.60 13.09
CA TYR A 105 -3.87 -11.34 12.44
C TYR A 105 -4.93 -10.60 13.26
N ARG A 106 -4.69 -9.33 13.58
CA ARG A 106 -5.65 -8.45 14.23
C ARG A 106 -5.92 -7.27 13.32
N ILE A 107 -7.09 -7.23 12.70
CA ILE A 107 -7.51 -6.08 11.88
C ILE A 107 -8.16 -5.09 12.83
N PHE A 108 -7.72 -3.84 12.81
CA PHE A 108 -8.12 -2.82 13.77
C PHE A 108 -8.46 -1.49 13.12
N ARG A 109 -9.22 -0.68 13.88
CA ARG A 109 -9.57 0.70 13.59
C ARG A 109 -9.05 1.59 14.71
N VAL A 110 -8.40 2.69 14.37
CA VAL A 110 -8.17 3.81 15.28
C VAL A 110 -9.19 4.90 14.95
N ASN A 111 -10.07 5.20 15.90
CA ASN A 111 -11.15 6.17 15.73
C ASN A 111 -10.58 7.58 15.75
N ALA A 112 -10.89 8.40 14.74
CA ALA A 112 -10.38 9.77 14.66
C ALA A 112 -10.97 10.67 15.75
N ASP A 113 -12.28 10.53 15.99
CA ASP A 113 -13.02 11.39 16.93
C ASP A 113 -12.63 11.14 18.39
N SER A 114 -12.51 9.87 18.80
CA SER A 114 -12.26 9.49 20.19
C SER A 114 -10.79 9.18 20.49
N GLY A 115 -9.98 8.91 19.46
CA GLY A 115 -8.64 8.35 19.62
C GLY A 115 -8.60 6.91 20.15
N THR A 116 -9.75 6.25 20.34
CA THR A 116 -9.79 4.86 20.82
C THR A 116 -9.52 3.88 19.68
N THR A 117 -9.04 2.69 20.02
CA THR A 117 -8.73 1.64 19.04
C THR A 117 -9.65 0.43 19.23
N ASP A 118 -10.28 -0.01 18.16
CA ASP A 118 -11.13 -1.20 18.15
C ASP A 118 -10.47 -2.34 17.36
N ILE A 119 -10.50 -3.55 17.91
CA ILE A 119 -10.14 -4.77 17.17
C ILE A 119 -11.38 -5.27 16.42
N LEU A 120 -11.40 -5.10 15.10
CA LEU A 120 -12.52 -5.49 14.24
C LEU A 120 -12.60 -7.00 14.02
N ALA A 121 -11.45 -7.66 13.94
CA ALA A 121 -11.34 -9.11 13.82
C ALA A 121 -9.99 -9.63 14.33
N THR A 122 -10.01 -10.78 15.01
CA THR A 122 -8.80 -11.55 15.36
C THR A 122 -8.87 -12.92 14.67
N ILE A 123 -7.86 -13.23 13.85
CA ILE A 123 -7.80 -14.45 13.03
C ILE A 123 -6.54 -15.23 13.40
N SER A 124 -6.71 -16.50 13.79
CA SER A 124 -5.60 -17.39 14.14
C SER A 124 -5.85 -18.82 13.62
N ASP A 125 -6.25 -18.89 12.35
CA ASP A 125 -6.62 -20.14 11.69
C ASP A 125 -5.39 -21.04 11.48
N PRO A 126 -5.52 -22.38 11.59
CA PRO A 126 -4.41 -23.31 11.36
C PRO A 126 -3.79 -23.20 9.96
N ASP A 127 -4.65 -22.96 8.96
CA ASP A 127 -4.29 -22.98 7.54
C ASP A 127 -4.03 -21.58 6.97
N LEU A 128 -3.96 -20.55 7.82
CA LEU A 128 -3.64 -19.19 7.44
C LEU A 128 -2.20 -18.85 7.90
N PRO A 129 -1.19 -19.08 7.06
CA PRO A 129 0.21 -18.82 7.42
C PRO A 129 0.48 -17.31 7.54
N ALA A 130 1.56 -16.96 8.25
CA ALA A 130 2.10 -15.60 8.23
C ALA A 130 2.67 -15.29 6.85
N ALA A 131 2.33 -14.12 6.28
CA ALA A 131 2.80 -13.66 4.98
C ALA A 131 3.34 -12.24 5.06
N TYR A 132 4.18 -11.87 4.10
CA TYR A 132 4.56 -10.49 3.89
C TYR A 132 3.41 -9.73 3.18
N ILE A 133 2.86 -8.71 3.84
CA ILE A 133 1.70 -7.92 3.40
C ILE A 133 2.07 -6.45 3.51
N HIS A 134 2.01 -5.73 2.39
CA HIS A 134 2.44 -4.33 2.31
C HIS A 134 1.28 -3.32 2.26
N SER A 135 0.06 -3.77 1.98
CA SER A 135 -1.13 -2.91 1.99
C SER A 135 -2.42 -3.70 2.21
N LEU A 136 -3.50 -2.98 2.48
CA LEU A 136 -4.86 -3.48 2.66
C LEU A 136 -5.88 -2.61 1.93
N PHE A 137 -7.10 -3.10 1.75
CA PHE A 137 -8.15 -2.39 1.03
C PHE A 137 -9.22 -1.87 1.98
N LEU A 138 -9.82 -0.74 1.59
CA LEU A 138 -10.92 -0.11 2.30
C LEU A 138 -12.05 0.20 1.31
N THR A 139 -13.26 -0.26 1.62
CA THR A 139 -14.49 0.15 0.95
C THR A 139 -15.36 0.96 1.91
N GLN A 140 -16.55 1.36 1.46
CA GLN A 140 -17.53 2.05 2.30
C GLN A 140 -17.88 1.25 3.56
N ASN A 141 -18.05 -0.07 3.44
CA ASN A 141 -18.55 -0.94 4.51
C ASN A 141 -17.55 -1.99 4.99
N TYR A 142 -16.43 -2.22 4.29
CA TYR A 142 -15.51 -3.31 4.58
C TYR A 142 -14.04 -2.88 4.64
N VAL A 143 -13.28 -3.57 5.48
CA VAL A 143 -11.82 -3.66 5.40
C VAL A 143 -11.51 -5.04 4.82
N ILE A 144 -10.65 -5.09 3.79
CA ILE A 144 -10.27 -6.35 3.16
C ILE A 144 -8.76 -6.55 3.29
N LEU A 145 -8.38 -7.69 3.86
CA LEU A 145 -6.98 -8.12 3.99
C LEU A 145 -6.73 -9.31 3.07
N CYS A 146 -5.73 -9.21 2.21
CA CYS A 146 -5.21 -10.34 1.46
C CYS A 146 -4.00 -10.93 2.18
N VAL A 147 -3.98 -12.24 2.36
CA VAL A 147 -2.78 -13.02 2.69
C VAL A 147 -2.26 -13.61 1.38
N PRO A 148 -1.26 -12.97 0.75
CA PRO A 148 -0.71 -13.39 -0.54
C PRO A 148 0.22 -14.60 -0.39
N ALA A 149 0.65 -15.16 -1.51
CA ALA A 149 1.53 -16.35 -1.54
C ALA A 149 3.01 -16.06 -1.15
N SER A 150 3.28 -15.00 -0.38
CA SER A 150 4.59 -14.60 0.17
C SER A 150 4.77 -15.09 1.62
N HIS A 151 4.50 -16.37 1.86
CA HIS A 151 4.50 -16.95 3.20
C HIS A 151 5.90 -17.01 3.84
N PHE A 152 6.02 -16.66 5.12
CA PHE A 152 7.26 -16.81 5.86
C PHE A 152 7.58 -18.29 6.16
N ALA A 153 8.85 -18.66 6.00
CA ALA A 153 9.35 -19.98 6.34
C ALA A 153 9.45 -20.15 7.86
N TRP A 154 9.35 -21.41 8.31
CA TRP A 154 9.45 -21.80 9.72
C TRP A 154 8.54 -21.00 10.66
N ARG A 155 7.35 -20.62 10.17
CA ARG A 155 6.36 -19.84 10.92
C ARG A 155 6.92 -18.49 11.42
N GLY A 156 7.83 -17.89 10.65
CA GLY A 156 8.48 -16.62 10.96
C GLY A 156 9.84 -16.74 11.67
N ILE A 157 10.23 -17.92 12.16
CA ILE A 157 11.54 -18.11 12.82
C ILE A 157 12.69 -17.83 11.85
N LYS A 158 12.51 -18.10 10.55
CA LYS A 158 13.53 -17.83 9.54
C LYS A 158 13.92 -16.34 9.47
N ILE A 159 13.02 -15.42 9.84
CA ILE A 159 13.32 -13.97 9.93
C ILE A 159 14.46 -13.71 10.91
N LEU A 160 14.44 -14.36 12.08
CA LEU A 160 15.49 -14.21 13.10
C LEU A 160 16.79 -14.90 12.68
N TRP A 161 16.68 -16.01 11.94
CA TRP A 161 17.82 -16.78 11.45
C TRP A 161 18.60 -16.03 10.37
N GLU A 162 17.91 -15.58 9.32
CA GLU A 162 18.51 -14.85 8.20
C GLU A 162 18.78 -13.38 8.54
N ARG A 163 18.08 -12.85 9.56
CA ARG A 163 18.04 -11.41 9.87
C ARG A 163 17.60 -10.56 8.67
N ASN A 164 16.77 -11.15 7.81
CA ASN A 164 16.29 -10.57 6.56
C ASN A 164 14.85 -11.06 6.31
N ILE A 165 13.95 -10.13 5.97
CA ILE A 165 12.53 -10.44 5.71
C ILE A 165 12.35 -11.17 4.38
N ILE A 166 13.00 -10.70 3.31
CA ILE A 166 12.89 -11.27 1.97
C ILE A 166 13.44 -12.69 1.94
N ASP A 167 14.63 -12.92 2.53
CA ASP A 167 15.23 -14.25 2.58
C ASP A 167 14.45 -15.22 3.48
N ALA A 168 13.62 -14.70 4.38
CA ALA A 168 12.73 -15.51 5.20
C ALA A 168 11.45 -15.95 4.49
N ILE A 169 11.12 -15.40 3.31
CA ILE A 169 9.96 -15.80 2.51
C ILE A 169 10.25 -17.18 1.85
N LYS A 170 9.24 -18.04 1.80
CA LYS A 170 9.35 -19.34 1.10
C LYS A 170 9.46 -19.12 -0.41
N PRO A 171 10.11 -20.04 -1.14
CA PRO A 171 10.02 -20.06 -2.60
C PRO A 171 8.54 -20.01 -3.03
N PHE A 172 8.26 -19.20 -4.05
CA PHE A 172 6.90 -19.01 -4.52
C PHE A 172 6.30 -20.32 -5.05
N ASP A 173 5.11 -20.66 -4.57
CA ASP A 173 4.39 -21.88 -4.95
C ASP A 173 3.08 -21.50 -5.64
N LYS A 174 3.02 -21.74 -6.95
CA LYS A 174 1.85 -21.45 -7.80
C LYS A 174 0.62 -22.27 -7.44
N SER A 175 0.77 -23.38 -6.70
CA SER A 175 -0.36 -24.20 -6.24
C SER A 175 -1.07 -23.60 -5.03
N GLN A 176 -0.44 -22.63 -4.35
CA GLN A 176 -1.08 -21.88 -3.27
C GLN A 176 -2.16 -20.94 -3.83
N ARG A 177 -2.97 -20.39 -2.93
CA ARG A 177 -3.97 -19.38 -3.24
C ARG A 177 -3.76 -18.18 -2.34
N CYS A 178 -4.00 -16.98 -2.87
CA CYS A 178 -4.15 -15.81 -2.02
C CYS A 178 -5.46 -15.96 -1.24
N LYS A 179 -5.41 -15.72 0.07
CA LYS A 179 -6.56 -15.86 0.98
C LYS A 179 -7.04 -14.49 1.42
N TRP A 180 -8.30 -14.18 1.12
CA TRP A 180 -8.88 -12.86 1.35
C TRP A 180 -9.89 -12.90 2.48
N LEU A 181 -9.80 -11.92 3.38
CA LEU A 181 -10.65 -11.75 4.55
C LEU A 181 -11.45 -10.45 4.38
N VAL A 182 -12.79 -10.54 4.38
CA VAL A 182 -13.67 -9.37 4.34
C VAL A 182 -14.22 -9.11 5.74
N VAL A 183 -13.83 -7.98 6.32
CA VAL A 183 -14.22 -7.58 7.69
C VAL A 183 -15.16 -6.39 7.62
N ASP A 184 -16.30 -6.50 8.30
CA ASP A 184 -17.26 -5.41 8.47
C ASP A 184 -16.68 -4.32 9.38
N ARG A 185 -16.63 -3.09 8.86
CA ARG A 185 -16.07 -1.92 9.59
C ARG A 185 -17.11 -0.93 10.11
N ARG A 186 -18.40 -1.23 9.95
CA ARG A 186 -19.51 -0.29 10.29
C ARG A 186 -20.44 -0.82 11.38
N ARG A 187 -20.75 -2.11 11.35
CA ARG A 187 -21.80 -2.77 12.14
C ARG A 187 -21.26 -3.79 13.14
N GLY A 188 -19.93 -3.96 13.23
CA GLY A 188 -19.29 -4.83 14.22
C GLY A 188 -19.54 -6.32 13.98
N ARG A 189 -19.79 -6.73 12.73
CA ARG A 189 -20.07 -8.14 12.39
C ARG A 189 -18.81 -9.02 12.34
N GLY A 190 -17.62 -8.43 12.46
CA GLY A 190 -16.36 -9.13 12.27
C GLY A 190 -16.21 -9.60 10.81
N ILE A 191 -15.75 -10.84 10.61
CA ILE A 191 -15.55 -11.40 9.26
C ILE A 191 -16.89 -11.78 8.66
N VAL A 192 -17.23 -11.19 7.51
CA VAL A 192 -18.48 -11.45 6.79
C VAL A 192 -18.31 -12.35 5.57
N ALA A 193 -17.09 -12.45 5.04
CA ALA A 193 -16.78 -13.35 3.94
C ALA A 193 -15.30 -13.72 3.91
N ARG A 194 -15.02 -14.88 3.32
CA ARG A 194 -13.69 -15.37 2.97
C ARG A 194 -13.74 -15.86 1.54
N PHE A 195 -12.70 -15.57 0.77
CA PHE A 195 -12.58 -16.01 -0.62
C PHE A 195 -11.11 -16.08 -1.03
N SER A 196 -10.83 -16.63 -2.19
CA SER A 196 -9.47 -16.77 -2.70
C SER A 196 -9.27 -16.13 -4.06
N SER A 197 -8.01 -15.98 -4.46
CA SER A 197 -7.62 -15.77 -5.85
C SER A 197 -6.40 -16.64 -6.18
N PRO A 198 -6.03 -16.81 -7.46
CA PRO A 198 -4.79 -17.51 -7.82
C PRO A 198 -3.56 -16.94 -7.11
N ALA A 199 -2.55 -17.77 -6.88
CA ALA A 199 -1.28 -17.34 -6.29
C ALA A 199 -0.72 -16.12 -7.02
N SER A 200 -0.45 -15.08 -6.25
CA SER A 200 0.09 -13.82 -6.71
C SER A 200 0.70 -13.06 -5.54
N PHE A 201 1.35 -11.95 -5.85
CA PHE A 201 1.88 -11.03 -4.86
C PHE A 201 1.59 -9.59 -5.33
N PHE A 202 1.33 -8.68 -4.40
CA PHE A 202 1.25 -7.25 -4.70
C PHE A 202 1.84 -6.46 -3.53
N PHE A 203 2.48 -5.34 -3.82
CA PHE A 203 2.83 -4.36 -2.80
C PHE A 203 1.62 -3.47 -2.52
N HIS A 204 1.05 -2.87 -3.56
CA HIS A 204 0.07 -1.80 -3.42
C HIS A 204 -1.35 -2.19 -3.85
N SER A 205 -2.28 -2.04 -2.92
CA SER A 205 -3.68 -1.78 -3.21
C SER A 205 -3.82 -0.40 -3.86
N VAL A 206 -4.63 -0.29 -4.90
CA VAL A 206 -4.94 0.98 -5.58
C VAL A 206 -6.21 1.59 -5.01
N ASN A 207 -7.32 0.85 -5.08
CA ASN A 207 -8.62 1.27 -4.55
C ASN A 207 -9.51 0.04 -4.36
N ALA A 208 -10.58 0.20 -3.59
CA ALA A 208 -11.65 -0.77 -3.53
C ALA A 208 -13.01 -0.09 -3.40
N PHE A 209 -14.05 -0.70 -3.94
CA PHE A 209 -15.41 -0.17 -3.83
C PHE A 209 -16.46 -1.27 -3.93
N GLU A 210 -17.69 -0.92 -3.59
CA GLU A 210 -18.83 -1.81 -3.60
C GLU A 210 -19.79 -1.43 -4.74
N GLU A 211 -20.43 -2.44 -5.34
CA GLU A 211 -21.48 -2.30 -6.34
C GLU A 211 -22.65 -3.19 -5.94
N THR A 212 -23.82 -2.62 -5.67
CA THR A 212 -25.05 -3.37 -5.38
C THR A 212 -25.95 -3.37 -6.60
N ALA A 213 -26.31 -4.56 -7.07
CA ALA A 213 -27.23 -4.76 -8.19
C ALA A 213 -28.22 -5.88 -7.86
N LYS A 214 -29.34 -5.94 -8.59
CA LYS A 214 -30.25 -7.09 -8.49
C LYS A 214 -29.69 -8.25 -9.30
N ASP A 215 -29.67 -9.44 -8.71
CA ASP A 215 -29.35 -10.68 -9.42
C ASP A 215 -30.51 -11.12 -10.35
N ASP A 216 -30.28 -12.17 -11.13
CA ASP A 216 -31.29 -12.72 -12.06
C ASP A 216 -32.58 -13.18 -11.37
N ALA A 217 -32.52 -13.43 -10.05
CA ALA A 217 -33.65 -13.81 -9.21
C ALA A 217 -34.32 -12.59 -8.53
N GLY A 218 -33.85 -11.37 -8.80
CA GLY A 218 -34.37 -10.11 -8.27
C GLY A 218 -33.90 -9.76 -6.85
N ASN A 219 -32.99 -10.53 -6.26
CA ASN A 219 -32.41 -10.25 -4.94
C ASN A 219 -31.26 -9.26 -5.05
N GLU A 220 -31.06 -8.44 -4.01
CA GLU A 220 -29.89 -7.57 -3.96
C GLU A 220 -28.61 -8.37 -3.73
N ALA A 221 -27.65 -8.21 -4.63
CA ALA A 221 -26.32 -8.78 -4.54
C ALA A 221 -25.28 -7.65 -4.52
N THR A 222 -24.40 -7.69 -3.51
CA THR A 222 -23.31 -6.72 -3.39
C THR A 222 -22.01 -7.35 -3.85
N SER A 223 -21.35 -6.70 -4.80
CA SER A 223 -20.03 -7.08 -5.27
C SER A 223 -18.97 -6.13 -4.74
N ILE A 224 -17.80 -6.67 -4.41
CA ILE A 224 -16.61 -5.91 -4.02
C ILE A 224 -15.63 -5.95 -5.19
N HIS A 225 -15.12 -4.77 -5.54
CA HIS A 225 -14.09 -4.56 -6.57
C HIS A 225 -12.78 -4.18 -5.87
N LEU A 226 -11.69 -4.88 -6.21
CA LEU A 226 -10.39 -4.75 -5.55
C LEU A 226 -9.31 -4.55 -6.60
N ASP A 227 -8.74 -3.35 -6.64
CA ASP A 227 -7.73 -2.97 -7.63
C ASP A 227 -6.35 -2.96 -6.99
N SER A 228 -5.38 -3.64 -7.58
CA SER A 228 -4.02 -3.75 -7.05
C SER A 228 -2.98 -3.83 -8.15
N VAL A 229 -1.75 -3.43 -7.82
CA VAL A 229 -0.59 -3.61 -8.70
C VAL A 229 0.03 -4.98 -8.42
N THR A 230 -0.32 -5.94 -9.25
CA THR A 230 -0.06 -7.37 -9.03
C THR A 230 1.12 -7.89 -9.84
N TYR A 231 1.86 -8.79 -9.20
CA TYR A 231 2.93 -9.61 -9.76
C TYR A 231 2.54 -11.09 -9.78
N PRO A 232 2.96 -11.84 -10.80
CA PRO A 232 2.72 -13.28 -10.90
C PRO A 232 3.47 -14.10 -9.85
N ASN A 233 4.51 -13.54 -9.21
CA ASN A 233 5.29 -14.17 -8.15
C ASN A 233 6.01 -13.11 -7.28
N THR A 234 6.87 -13.56 -6.37
CA THR A 234 7.66 -12.68 -5.48
C THR A 234 9.00 -12.23 -6.05
N ASP A 235 9.34 -12.57 -7.30
CA ASP A 235 10.69 -12.32 -7.85
C ASP A 235 11.00 -10.81 -7.94
N ILE A 236 9.97 -9.97 -8.06
CA ILE A 236 10.10 -8.51 -8.03
C ILE A 236 10.86 -8.02 -6.79
N MET A 237 10.70 -8.66 -5.63
CA MET A 237 11.40 -8.27 -4.40
C MET A 237 12.91 -8.33 -4.57
N HIS A 238 13.41 -9.28 -5.37
CA HIS A 238 14.84 -9.45 -5.63
C HIS A 238 15.38 -8.42 -6.63
N MET A 239 14.53 -7.81 -7.45
CA MET A 239 14.93 -6.75 -8.39
C MET A 239 15.34 -5.46 -7.67
N PHE A 240 14.90 -5.27 -6.42
CA PHE A 240 15.22 -4.10 -5.61
C PHE A 240 16.49 -4.26 -4.76
N TYR A 241 17.23 -5.37 -4.90
CA TYR A 241 18.56 -5.48 -4.30
C TYR A 241 19.50 -4.41 -4.89
N TYR A 242 20.29 -3.77 -4.03
CA TYR A 242 21.14 -2.66 -4.44
C TYR A 242 22.16 -3.06 -5.51
N ASP A 243 22.67 -4.30 -5.48
CA ASP A 243 23.57 -4.79 -6.52
C ASP A 243 22.88 -4.91 -7.88
N VAL A 244 21.59 -5.27 -7.90
CA VAL A 244 20.76 -5.28 -9.12
C VAL A 244 20.49 -3.84 -9.58
N LEU A 245 20.01 -2.97 -8.69
CA LEU A 245 19.69 -1.58 -9.03
C LEU A 245 20.91 -0.80 -9.55
N MET A 246 22.08 -1.02 -8.96
CA MET A 246 23.33 -0.37 -9.35
C MET A 246 24.11 -1.16 -10.41
N ASN A 247 23.57 -2.29 -10.89
CA ASN A 247 24.23 -3.23 -11.80
C ASN A 247 25.68 -3.59 -11.40
N ARG A 248 25.93 -3.75 -10.10
CA ARG A 248 27.25 -4.16 -9.60
C ARG A 248 27.56 -5.57 -10.07
N ASP A 249 28.77 -5.78 -10.57
CA ASP A 249 29.24 -7.08 -11.09
C ASP A 249 28.26 -7.72 -12.09
N GLU A 250 27.61 -6.88 -12.92
CA GLU A 250 26.61 -7.27 -13.92
C GLU A 250 25.37 -7.98 -13.33
N ALA A 251 25.07 -7.75 -12.04
CA ALA A 251 23.96 -8.39 -11.35
C ALA A 251 22.59 -8.09 -12.01
N ALA A 252 22.41 -6.89 -12.57
CA ALA A 252 21.18 -6.57 -13.30
C ALA A 252 21.06 -7.43 -14.55
N THR A 253 22.13 -7.52 -15.34
CA THR A 253 22.17 -8.36 -16.55
C THR A 253 21.87 -9.82 -16.21
N LYS A 254 22.52 -10.38 -15.19
CA LYS A 254 22.31 -11.76 -14.72
C LYS A 254 20.87 -12.01 -14.26
N ALA A 255 20.28 -11.05 -13.53
CA ALA A 255 18.89 -11.15 -13.09
C ALA A 255 17.91 -11.08 -14.27
N LEU A 256 18.12 -10.12 -15.18
CA LEU A 256 17.23 -9.79 -16.29
C LEU A 256 17.29 -10.83 -17.43
N VAL A 257 18.49 -11.26 -17.82
CA VAL A 257 18.74 -12.10 -19.00
C VAL A 257 18.75 -13.59 -18.63
N ASP A 258 19.52 -13.99 -17.62
CA ASP A 258 19.78 -15.41 -17.37
C ASP A 258 18.61 -16.12 -16.67
N LYS A 259 17.79 -15.38 -15.92
CA LYS A 259 16.68 -15.94 -15.12
C LYS A 259 15.28 -15.57 -15.64
N GLY A 260 15.20 -14.76 -16.70
CA GLY A 260 13.92 -14.32 -17.27
C GLY A 260 13.04 -13.50 -16.30
N ILE A 261 13.64 -13.00 -15.20
CA ILE A 261 12.91 -12.31 -14.11
C ILE A 261 12.21 -11.07 -14.65
N PHE A 262 12.76 -10.40 -15.66
CA PHE A 262 12.15 -9.22 -16.27
C PHE A 262 10.70 -9.43 -16.71
N ARG A 263 10.38 -10.59 -17.31
CA ARG A 263 9.01 -10.86 -17.77
C ARG A 263 8.03 -11.07 -16.62
N LEU A 264 8.51 -11.56 -15.49
CA LEU A 264 7.72 -11.88 -14.30
C LEU A 264 7.68 -10.73 -13.29
N ALA A 265 8.61 -9.78 -13.39
CA ALA A 265 8.69 -8.58 -12.57
C ALA A 265 7.93 -7.38 -13.17
N ASN A 266 7.20 -7.57 -14.27
CA ASN A 266 6.35 -6.51 -14.81
C ASN A 266 5.07 -6.38 -13.99
N ALA A 267 4.86 -5.18 -13.45
CA ALA A 267 3.66 -4.83 -12.71
C ALA A 267 2.43 -4.86 -13.63
N ARG A 268 1.30 -5.31 -13.09
CA ARG A 268 0.01 -5.32 -13.77
C ARG A 268 -1.03 -4.68 -12.85
N LEU A 269 -1.73 -3.66 -13.32
CA LEU A 269 -2.94 -3.19 -12.64
C LEU A 269 -4.06 -4.21 -12.86
N VAL A 270 -4.56 -4.82 -11.79
CA VAL A 270 -5.55 -5.91 -11.83
C VAL A 270 -6.75 -5.55 -10.96
N ARG A 271 -7.96 -5.70 -11.52
CA ARG A 271 -9.23 -5.62 -10.78
C ARG A 271 -9.79 -7.01 -10.53
N HIS A 272 -9.92 -7.38 -9.26
CA HIS A 272 -10.65 -8.56 -8.83
C HIS A 272 -12.08 -8.18 -8.42
N LYS A 273 -13.07 -9.00 -8.81
CA LYS A 273 -14.48 -8.87 -8.39
C LYS A 273 -14.90 -10.10 -7.58
N PHE A 274 -15.50 -9.87 -6.43
CA PHE A 274 -16.07 -10.91 -5.57
C PHE A 274 -17.50 -10.53 -5.16
N THR A 275 -18.46 -11.42 -5.34
CA THR A 275 -19.85 -11.19 -4.91
C THR A 275 -20.05 -11.73 -3.51
N LEU A 276 -20.51 -10.89 -2.59
CA LEU A 276 -20.81 -11.29 -1.23
C LEU A 276 -21.97 -12.30 -1.19
N PRO A 277 -21.92 -13.30 -0.29
CA PRO A 277 -23.02 -14.25 -0.14
C PRO A 277 -24.28 -13.55 0.43
N ALA A 278 -25.45 -13.90 -0.10
CA ALA A 278 -26.74 -13.28 0.23
C ALA A 278 -27.13 -13.41 1.73
N SER A 279 -26.70 -14.50 2.36
CA SER A 279 -26.67 -14.62 3.81
C SER A 279 -25.20 -14.72 4.21
N PRO A 280 -24.73 -13.98 5.23
CA PRO A 280 -23.36 -14.15 5.71
C PRO A 280 -23.19 -15.62 6.11
N ALA A 281 -22.51 -16.39 5.26
CA ALA A 281 -22.12 -17.76 5.58
C ALA A 281 -21.41 -17.71 6.93
N CYS A 282 -21.72 -18.67 7.80
CA CYS A 282 -21.34 -18.67 9.21
C CYS A 282 -19.98 -17.97 9.42
N PRO A 283 -19.94 -16.80 10.12
CA PRO A 283 -18.76 -15.91 10.19
C PRO A 283 -17.46 -16.57 10.70
N GLN A 284 -17.57 -17.82 11.18
CA GLN A 284 -16.55 -18.60 11.85
C GLN A 284 -16.06 -19.84 11.08
N SER A 285 -16.52 -20.09 9.84
CA SER A 285 -15.92 -21.20 9.08
C SER A 285 -14.43 -20.90 8.82
N SER A 286 -13.59 -21.76 9.38
CA SER A 286 -12.13 -21.74 9.25
C SER A 286 -11.69 -22.97 8.45
N GLY A 287 -10.55 -22.87 7.76
CA GLY A 287 -10.00 -23.97 6.96
C GLY A 287 -10.16 -23.75 5.45
N GLU A 288 -9.71 -24.71 4.64
CA GLU A 288 -9.66 -24.57 3.18
C GLU A 288 -11.03 -24.34 2.53
N ASP A 289 -12.08 -25.00 3.03
CA ASP A 289 -13.44 -24.85 2.49
C ASP A 289 -13.98 -23.41 2.62
N ALA A 290 -13.50 -22.66 3.62
CA ALA A 290 -13.88 -21.26 3.79
C ALA A 290 -13.36 -20.36 2.65
N TYR A 291 -12.35 -20.82 1.90
CA TYR A 291 -11.76 -20.12 0.76
C TYR A 291 -12.14 -20.74 -0.59
N ALA A 292 -13.17 -21.60 -0.62
CA ALA A 292 -13.59 -22.30 -1.83
C ALA A 292 -13.99 -21.33 -2.96
N GLN A 293 -14.71 -20.25 -2.63
CA GLN A 293 -15.09 -19.24 -3.60
C GLN A 293 -13.88 -18.44 -4.08
N THR A 294 -13.81 -18.19 -5.38
CA THR A 294 -12.68 -17.49 -6.01
C THR A 294 -13.14 -16.18 -6.61
N ALA A 295 -12.40 -15.09 -6.35
CA ALA A 295 -12.62 -13.82 -7.03
C ALA A 295 -12.28 -13.93 -8.52
N ARG A 296 -13.07 -13.24 -9.34
CA ARG A 296 -12.87 -13.17 -10.79
C ARG A 296 -11.97 -11.99 -11.15
N GLU A 297 -10.94 -12.23 -11.96
CA GLU A 297 -10.20 -11.14 -12.62
C GLU A 297 -11.11 -10.48 -13.68
N VAL A 298 -11.41 -9.19 -13.50
CA VAL A 298 -12.28 -8.41 -14.40
C VAL A 298 -11.46 -7.81 -15.54
N PHE A 299 -10.30 -7.26 -15.22
CA PHE A 299 -9.35 -6.78 -16.20
C PHE A 299 -7.92 -6.87 -15.64
N SER A 300 -6.97 -6.80 -16.58
CA SER A 300 -5.58 -6.55 -16.26
C SER A 300 -4.94 -5.65 -17.31
N ILE A 301 -4.22 -4.62 -16.86
CA ILE A 301 -3.49 -3.68 -17.70
C ILE A 301 -1.99 -3.84 -17.36
N PRO A 302 -1.16 -4.36 -18.27
CA PRO A 302 0.28 -4.50 -18.04
C PRO A 302 1.01 -3.16 -18.19
N GLY A 303 2.17 -3.05 -17.54
CA GLY A 303 3.14 -1.99 -17.86
C GLY A 303 3.55 -2.03 -19.35
N PRO A 304 3.85 -0.88 -19.97
CA PRO A 304 3.94 0.45 -19.37
C PRO A 304 2.62 1.24 -19.32
N HIS A 305 1.48 0.63 -19.70
CA HIS A 305 0.16 1.30 -19.62
C HIS A 305 -0.43 1.33 -18.21
N SER A 306 0.30 0.75 -17.24
CA SER A 306 0.10 0.86 -15.79
C SER A 306 1.46 0.91 -15.10
N GLY A 307 1.46 1.08 -13.78
CA GLY A 307 2.68 1.29 -13.01
C GLY A 307 2.58 0.80 -11.56
N GLU A 308 3.64 1.08 -10.82
CA GLU A 308 3.78 0.92 -9.37
C GLU A 308 3.63 2.26 -8.64
N LEU A 309 3.65 2.22 -7.30
CA LEU A 309 3.36 3.37 -6.42
C LEU A 309 2.06 4.08 -6.86
N PRO A 310 0.93 3.33 -6.91
CA PRO A 310 -0.30 3.80 -7.50
C PRO A 310 -0.97 4.87 -6.62
N VAL A 311 -1.42 5.95 -7.25
CA VAL A 311 -2.15 7.04 -6.61
C VAL A 311 -3.41 7.35 -7.40
N ILE A 312 -4.49 7.67 -6.69
CA ILE A 312 -5.77 8.10 -7.26
C ILE A 312 -6.13 9.47 -6.68
N ASN A 313 -7.18 10.10 -7.22
CA ASN A 313 -7.82 11.21 -6.52
C ASN A 313 -8.44 10.69 -5.20
N ALA A 314 -7.97 11.21 -4.06
CA ALA A 314 -8.39 10.76 -2.73
C ALA A 314 -9.90 10.88 -2.48
N THR A 315 -10.60 11.76 -3.19
CA THR A 315 -12.08 11.88 -3.12
C THR A 315 -12.82 10.64 -3.65
N ARG A 316 -12.10 9.78 -4.40
CA ARG A 316 -12.59 8.51 -4.94
C ARG A 316 -12.17 7.29 -4.12
N ALA A 317 -11.43 7.47 -3.02
CA ALA A 317 -11.11 6.36 -2.13
C ALA A 317 -12.39 5.69 -1.62
N GLY A 318 -12.48 4.36 -1.75
CA GLY A 318 -13.68 3.61 -1.35
C GLY A 318 -14.84 3.65 -2.35
N LYS A 319 -14.71 4.35 -3.48
CA LYS A 319 -15.78 4.65 -4.45
C LYS A 319 -15.36 4.24 -5.89
N PRO A 320 -16.32 4.04 -6.81
CA PRO A 320 -16.01 3.90 -8.23
C PRO A 320 -15.19 5.08 -8.74
N TYR A 321 -14.21 4.78 -9.60
CA TYR A 321 -13.18 5.73 -10.05
C TYR A 321 -12.65 5.31 -11.42
N ARG A 322 -11.98 6.23 -12.11
CA ARG A 322 -11.54 6.08 -13.50
C ARG A 322 -10.02 6.19 -13.69
N TYR A 323 -9.32 7.02 -12.93
CA TYR A 323 -7.91 7.32 -13.20
C TYR A 323 -6.97 6.81 -12.12
N VAL A 324 -5.89 6.15 -12.54
CA VAL A 324 -4.74 5.76 -11.70
C VAL A 324 -3.49 6.45 -12.22
N TYR A 325 -2.69 7.00 -11.32
CA TYR A 325 -1.37 7.51 -11.59
C TYR A 325 -0.33 6.58 -10.97
N GLY A 326 0.83 6.39 -11.59
CA GLY A 326 1.90 5.59 -11.01
C GLY A 326 3.24 5.82 -11.70
N VAL A 327 4.31 5.29 -11.14
CA VAL A 327 5.61 5.18 -11.82
C VAL A 327 5.63 3.93 -12.69
N SER A 328 6.18 4.03 -13.88
CA SER A 328 6.27 2.91 -14.81
C SER A 328 7.69 2.76 -15.36
N SER A 329 7.93 1.64 -16.02
CA SER A 329 9.19 1.36 -16.69
C SER A 329 8.92 1.05 -18.16
N ARG A 330 9.53 1.85 -19.04
CA ARG A 330 9.56 1.61 -20.48
C ARG A 330 10.76 0.76 -20.90
N GLY A 331 11.54 0.26 -19.92
CA GLY A 331 12.75 -0.52 -20.15
C GLY A 331 13.96 0.31 -20.58
N ARG A 332 13.97 1.64 -20.32
CA ARG A 332 15.12 2.52 -20.58
C ARG A 332 16.01 2.72 -19.35
N SER A 333 15.57 2.23 -18.19
CA SER A 333 16.33 2.16 -16.94
C SER A 333 16.15 0.78 -16.30
N ILE A 334 17.04 0.42 -15.38
CA ILE A 334 16.90 -0.77 -14.52
C ILE A 334 15.72 -0.60 -13.55
N PHE A 335 15.44 0.65 -13.17
CA PHE A 335 14.32 1.00 -12.30
C PHE A 335 13.19 1.67 -13.11
N MET A 336 12.39 2.52 -12.46
CA MET A 336 11.33 3.29 -13.12
C MET A 336 11.91 4.45 -13.94
N ASP A 337 11.30 4.74 -15.10
CA ASP A 337 11.77 5.75 -16.05
C ASP A 337 10.66 6.66 -16.60
N SER A 338 9.43 6.49 -16.11
CA SER A 338 8.28 7.29 -16.52
C SER A 338 7.24 7.37 -15.42
N ILE A 339 6.31 8.32 -15.61
CA ILE A 339 5.06 8.37 -14.86
C ILE A 339 3.97 8.03 -15.86
N VAL A 340 2.93 7.32 -15.41
CA VAL A 340 1.78 6.93 -16.22
C VAL A 340 0.50 7.38 -15.56
N LYS A 341 -0.44 7.87 -16.37
CA LYS A 341 -1.86 7.98 -16.06
C LYS A 341 -2.59 6.89 -16.83
N THR A 342 -3.33 6.05 -16.15
CA THR A 342 -4.12 4.95 -16.71
C THR A 342 -5.60 5.25 -16.54
N ASP A 343 -6.36 5.18 -17.63
CA ASP A 343 -7.83 5.14 -17.61
C ASP A 343 -8.28 3.68 -17.46
N VAL A 344 -8.90 3.33 -16.32
CA VAL A 344 -9.27 1.93 -16.03
C VAL A 344 -10.52 1.47 -16.78
N GLU A 345 -11.28 2.38 -17.38
CA GLU A 345 -12.45 2.07 -18.20
C GLU A 345 -12.05 1.80 -19.65
N THR A 346 -11.29 2.71 -20.26
CA THR A 346 -10.86 2.59 -21.67
C THR A 346 -9.59 1.77 -21.84
N ARG A 347 -8.80 1.62 -20.77
CA ARG A 347 -7.45 1.01 -20.76
C ARG A 347 -6.41 1.81 -21.53
N GLU A 348 -6.72 3.05 -21.87
CA GLU A 348 -5.76 3.99 -22.46
C GLU A 348 -4.83 4.55 -21.39
N ALA A 349 -3.64 4.99 -21.82
CA ALA A 349 -2.65 5.54 -20.93
C ALA A 349 -1.96 6.77 -21.53
N LEU A 350 -1.73 7.77 -20.69
CA LEU A 350 -0.82 8.88 -20.97
C LEU A 350 0.46 8.65 -20.19
N VAL A 351 1.60 8.84 -20.85
CA VAL A 351 2.92 8.58 -20.25
C VAL A 351 3.75 9.83 -20.32
N TRP A 352 4.18 10.33 -19.16
CA TRP A 352 5.18 11.38 -19.11
C TRP A 352 6.55 10.79 -19.43
N ASN A 353 7.18 11.38 -20.43
CA ASN A 353 8.45 10.91 -20.96
C ASN A 353 9.55 11.89 -20.55
N GLY A 354 10.11 11.68 -19.37
CA GLY A 354 11.29 12.43 -18.93
C GLY A 354 12.51 12.20 -19.83
N PRO A 355 13.54 13.06 -19.72
CA PRO A 355 14.82 12.84 -20.38
C PRO A 355 15.45 11.50 -19.95
N VAL A 356 16.38 10.99 -20.77
CA VAL A 356 17.09 9.74 -20.47
C VAL A 356 17.94 9.90 -19.21
N GLY A 357 17.90 8.93 -18.30
CA GLY A 357 18.63 8.98 -17.03
C GLY A 357 17.88 9.69 -15.89
N HIS A 358 16.62 10.08 -16.12
CA HIS A 358 15.78 10.70 -15.10
C HIS A 358 14.82 9.67 -14.50
N THR A 359 14.84 9.53 -13.18
CA THR A 359 14.00 8.55 -12.46
C THR A 359 12.99 9.28 -11.57
N PRO A 360 11.68 9.18 -11.88
CA PRO A 360 10.65 9.77 -11.05
C PRO A 360 10.36 8.90 -9.81
N GLY A 361 9.99 9.56 -8.70
CA GLY A 361 9.37 8.94 -7.53
C GLY A 361 7.85 8.90 -7.64
N GLU A 362 7.18 8.47 -6.56
CA GLU A 362 5.72 8.39 -6.47
C GLU A 362 5.03 9.67 -6.97
N PRO A 363 4.07 9.57 -7.91
CA PRO A 363 3.24 10.70 -8.30
C PRO A 363 2.18 11.00 -7.23
N ILE A 364 2.15 12.22 -6.71
CA ILE A 364 1.13 12.69 -5.76
C ILE A 364 0.08 13.53 -6.51
N PHE A 365 -1.16 13.08 -6.49
CA PHE A 365 -2.28 13.84 -7.04
C PHE A 365 -2.72 14.95 -6.06
N VAL A 366 -2.83 16.17 -6.58
CA VAL A 366 -3.32 17.34 -5.84
C VAL A 366 -4.53 17.91 -6.60
N PRO A 367 -5.76 17.78 -6.06
CA PRO A 367 -6.96 18.28 -6.72
C PRO A 367 -6.95 19.80 -6.83
N ARG A 368 -7.54 20.33 -7.90
CA ARG A 368 -7.89 21.75 -7.99
C ARG A 368 -8.94 22.07 -6.93
N PRO A 369 -8.78 23.15 -6.12
CA PRO A 369 -9.83 23.59 -5.22
C PRO A 369 -11.13 23.89 -5.98
N GLY A 370 -12.22 23.21 -5.62
CA GLY A 370 -13.51 23.34 -6.31
C GLY A 370 -13.59 22.67 -7.69
N GLY A 371 -12.59 21.85 -8.07
CA GLY A 371 -12.63 21.05 -9.29
C GLY A 371 -13.76 20.02 -9.27
N ALA A 372 -14.37 19.79 -10.44
CA ALA A 372 -15.51 18.88 -10.59
C ALA A 372 -15.12 17.51 -11.16
N GLU A 373 -14.12 17.49 -12.05
CA GLU A 373 -13.67 16.27 -12.71
C GLU A 373 -12.68 15.49 -11.83
N GLU A 374 -12.66 14.17 -11.99
CA GLU A 374 -11.81 13.29 -11.17
C GLU A 374 -10.32 13.58 -11.33
N ASP A 375 -9.88 13.98 -12.52
CA ASP A 375 -8.50 14.28 -12.86
C ASP A 375 -8.22 15.80 -12.95
N ASP A 376 -9.13 16.66 -12.47
CA ASP A 376 -8.90 18.10 -12.41
C ASP A 376 -7.96 18.46 -11.24
N GLY A 377 -6.68 18.58 -11.58
CA GLY A 377 -5.62 18.85 -10.62
C GLY A 377 -4.25 18.75 -11.25
N VAL A 378 -3.26 18.52 -10.40
CA VAL A 378 -1.86 18.33 -10.82
C VAL A 378 -1.28 17.07 -10.22
N ILE A 379 -0.25 16.54 -10.87
CA ILE A 379 0.61 15.49 -10.34
C ILE A 379 1.95 16.10 -9.95
N LEU A 380 2.37 15.87 -8.71
CA LEU A 380 3.70 16.22 -8.21
C LEU A 380 4.55 14.97 -8.11
N SER A 381 5.77 14.98 -8.64
CA SER A 381 6.71 13.86 -8.49
C SER A 381 8.12 14.38 -8.34
N LEU A 382 8.86 13.84 -7.38
CA LEU A 382 10.27 14.14 -7.22
C LEU A 382 11.07 13.30 -8.22
N VAL A 383 11.85 13.94 -9.08
CA VAL A 383 12.65 13.27 -10.11
C VAL A 383 14.14 13.42 -9.81
N LEU A 384 14.86 12.31 -9.85
CA LEU A 384 16.32 12.26 -9.79
C LEU A 384 16.89 12.35 -11.21
N ASP A 385 17.68 13.39 -11.49
CA ASP A 385 18.54 13.45 -12.66
C ASP A 385 19.86 12.73 -12.33
N GLY A 386 19.98 11.48 -12.81
CA GLY A 386 21.16 10.67 -12.56
C GLY A 386 22.43 11.18 -13.26
N SER A 387 22.29 12.00 -14.30
CA SER A 387 23.42 12.57 -15.04
C SER A 387 23.99 13.79 -14.33
N ALA A 388 23.11 14.69 -13.88
CA ALA A 388 23.49 15.91 -13.16
C ALA A 388 23.74 15.68 -11.66
N GLN A 389 23.31 14.52 -11.12
CA GLN A 389 23.34 14.22 -9.69
C GLN A 389 22.57 15.27 -8.86
N THR A 390 21.44 15.72 -9.41
CA THR A 390 20.51 16.67 -8.80
C THR A 390 19.09 16.14 -8.88
N SER A 391 18.16 16.82 -8.23
CA SER A 391 16.74 16.45 -8.30
C SER A 391 15.89 17.67 -8.63
N TYR A 392 14.64 17.41 -9.01
CA TYR A 392 13.63 18.45 -9.17
C TYR A 392 12.25 17.92 -8.82
N LEU A 393 11.39 18.77 -8.27
CA LEU A 393 9.98 18.51 -8.12
C LEU A 393 9.27 18.85 -9.43
N LEU A 394 8.82 17.84 -10.16
CA LEU A 394 8.04 17.95 -11.39
C LEU A 394 6.57 18.23 -11.07
N CYS A 395 5.94 19.10 -11.84
CA CYS A 395 4.50 19.36 -11.82
C CYS A 395 3.89 19.07 -13.19
N LEU A 396 2.96 18.13 -13.26
CA LEU A 396 2.20 17.79 -14.46
C LEU A 396 0.74 18.20 -14.31
N ASP A 397 0.13 18.64 -15.39
CA ASP A 397 -1.33 18.74 -15.49
C ASP A 397 -1.93 17.32 -15.45
N ALA A 398 -2.84 17.05 -14.52
CA ALA A 398 -3.32 15.68 -14.30
C ALA A 398 -4.29 15.19 -15.40
N GLN A 399 -4.82 16.09 -16.23
CA GLN A 399 -5.72 15.77 -17.34
C GLN A 399 -4.94 15.44 -18.61
N THR A 400 -4.13 16.40 -19.06
CA THR A 400 -3.36 16.36 -20.31
C THR A 400 -2.02 15.65 -20.16
N PHE A 401 -1.52 15.53 -18.93
CA PHE A 401 -0.21 14.97 -18.60
C PHE A 401 0.98 15.77 -19.17
N GLY A 402 0.73 17.03 -19.55
CA GLY A 402 1.76 17.99 -19.94
C GLY A 402 2.48 18.58 -18.73
N GLU A 403 3.78 18.86 -18.88
CA GLU A 403 4.58 19.52 -17.84
C GLU A 403 4.15 20.99 -17.69
N LEU A 404 3.77 21.37 -16.47
CA LEU A 404 3.43 22.74 -16.09
C LEU A 404 4.64 23.51 -15.57
N GLY A 405 5.64 22.79 -15.05
CA GLY A 405 6.90 23.34 -14.57
C GLY A 405 7.59 22.42 -13.57
N ARG A 406 8.71 22.89 -13.04
CA ARG A 406 9.50 22.16 -12.05
C ARG A 406 10.22 23.09 -11.08
N ALA A 407 10.51 22.60 -9.88
CA ALA A 407 11.37 23.26 -8.91
C ALA A 407 12.67 22.47 -8.74
N GLU A 408 13.81 23.07 -9.10
CA GLU A 408 15.12 22.40 -9.16
C GLU A 408 15.87 22.49 -7.82
N THR A 409 16.67 21.47 -7.51
CA THR A 409 17.60 21.45 -6.37
C THR A 409 19.04 21.36 -6.86
N GLU A 410 20.00 21.89 -6.09
CA GLU A 410 21.43 21.81 -6.38
C GLU A 410 22.09 20.52 -5.86
N PHE A 411 21.28 19.56 -5.37
CA PHE A 411 21.74 18.32 -4.79
C PHE A 411 20.78 17.18 -5.13
N ALA A 412 21.29 15.94 -5.17
CA ALA A 412 20.48 14.75 -5.34
C ALA A 412 19.62 14.49 -4.10
N ILE A 413 18.32 14.33 -4.30
CA ILE A 413 17.43 13.73 -3.32
C ILE A 413 17.29 12.24 -3.71
N PRO A 414 17.68 11.30 -2.83
CA PRO A 414 17.58 9.87 -3.12
C PRO A 414 16.14 9.43 -3.43
N LEU A 415 16.01 8.33 -4.17
CA LEU A 415 14.73 7.72 -4.45
C LEU A 415 14.02 7.34 -3.14
N GLY A 416 12.88 7.97 -2.92
CA GLY A 416 11.97 7.67 -1.81
C GLY A 416 10.92 6.61 -2.19
N LEU A 417 10.02 6.37 -1.25
CA LEU A 417 8.85 5.52 -1.44
C LEU A 417 7.59 6.38 -1.40
N HIS A 418 6.95 6.53 -0.22
CA HIS A 418 5.65 7.18 -0.13
C HIS A 418 5.67 8.54 0.56
N GLY A 419 4.99 9.49 -0.07
CA GLY A 419 4.78 10.84 0.45
C GLY A 419 3.30 11.19 0.54
N CYS A 420 3.01 12.40 1.01
CA CYS A 420 1.66 12.93 1.00
C CYS A 420 1.69 14.44 0.80
N HIS A 421 0.64 14.97 0.17
CA HIS A 421 0.35 16.40 0.16
C HIS A 421 -0.71 16.70 1.22
N VAL A 422 -0.41 17.62 2.14
CA VAL A 422 -1.38 18.11 3.13
C VAL A 422 -1.84 19.50 2.70
N SER A 423 -3.13 19.64 2.41
CA SER A 423 -3.76 20.93 2.07
C SER A 423 -3.76 21.85 3.29
N ARG A 424 -3.60 23.17 3.04
CA ARG A 424 -3.63 24.21 4.07
C ARG A 424 -5.04 24.59 4.49
#